data_AF-A0A2S1XGR2-F1
#
_entry.id   AF-A0A2S1XGR2-F1
#
_cell.length_a   1.000
_cell.length_b   1.000
_cell.length_c   1.000
_cell.angle_alpha   90.00
_cell.angle_beta   90.00
_cell.angle_gamma   90.00
#
_symmetry.space_group_name_H-M   'P 1'
#
loop_
_entity.id
_entity.type
_entity.pdbx_description
1 polymer ?
#
loop_
_entity_poly.entity_id
_entity_poly.type
_entity_poly.pdbx_seq_one_letter_code
_entity_poly.pdbx_strand_id
1 'polypeptide(L)' 'MPLTPSASIAPGTKAPPFNLPNPHGHRIGLHDFPEARAVLIAFISNRCPYVQAIREAFAPLAQDYEPRYALSA' A
#
# COMPACT_ATOMS: atom_id res chain seq x y z
N MET A 1 9.86 -18.84 10.34
CA MET A 1 9.40 -17.94 9.25
C MET A 1 10.50 -17.88 8.21
N PRO A 2 10.20 -18.07 6.92
CA PRO A 2 11.23 -17.98 5.88
C PRO A 2 11.66 -16.51 5.71
N LEU A 3 12.95 -16.23 5.84
CA LEU A 3 13.56 -14.99 5.37
C LEU A 3 13.73 -15.10 3.85
N THR A 4 12.70 -14.72 3.10
CA THR A 4 12.82 -14.55 1.65
C THR A 4 12.96 -13.06 1.35
N PRO A 5 14.11 -12.58 0.85
CA PRO A 5 14.27 -11.21 0.38
C PRO A 5 13.25 -10.87 -0.70
N SER A 6 12.92 -9.58 -0.86
CA SER A 6 12.08 -9.13 -1.96
C SER A 6 12.69 -9.48 -3.31
N ALA A 7 11.85 -9.82 -4.28
CA ALA A 7 12.30 -9.98 -5.66
C ALA A 7 12.72 -8.61 -6.24
N SER A 8 13.77 -8.60 -7.05
CA SER A 8 14.17 -7.41 -7.79
C SER A 8 13.16 -7.12 -8.91
N ILE A 9 12.62 -5.91 -8.92
CA ILE A 9 11.76 -5.40 -9.99
C ILE A 9 12.49 -4.24 -10.66
N ALA A 10 12.56 -4.24 -11.99
CA ALA A 10 13.22 -3.18 -12.73
C ALA A 10 12.50 -1.84 -12.55
N PRO A 11 13.20 -0.72 -12.26
CA PRO A 11 12.59 0.61 -12.25
C PRO A 11 11.91 0.92 -13.59
N GLY A 12 10.75 1.57 -13.53
CA GLY A 12 9.92 1.82 -14.72
C GLY A 12 8.97 0.67 -15.09
N THR A 13 9.03 -0.49 -14.40
CA THR A 13 8.00 -1.51 -14.53
C THR A 13 6.65 -0.92 -14.12
N LYS A 14 5.67 -0.98 -15.02
CA LYS A 14 4.32 -0.47 -14.73
C LYS A 14 3.66 -1.33 -13.66
N ALA A 15 3.04 -0.68 -12.68
CA ALA A 15 2.25 -1.37 -11.67
C ALA A 15 1.10 -2.14 -12.35
N PRO A 16 0.94 -3.45 -12.09
CA PRO A 16 -0.18 -4.21 -12.62
C PRO A 16 -1.52 -3.65 -12.12
N PRO A 17 -2.58 -3.67 -12.94
CA PRO A 17 -3.89 -3.30 -12.46
C PRO A 17 -4.32 -4.28 -11.37
N PHE A 18 -4.95 -3.76 -10.32
CA PHE A 18 -5.58 -4.56 -9.28
C PHE A 18 -6.96 -4.02 -8.96
N ASN A 19 -7.75 -4.89 -8.35
CA ASN A 19 -9.06 -4.57 -7.85
C ASN A 19 -9.30 -5.48 -6.64
N LEU A 20 -9.14 -4.96 -5.42
CA LEU A 20 -9.14 -5.73 -4.17
C LEU A 20 -10.14 -5.15 -3.17
N PRO A 21 -10.80 -5.98 -2.35
CA PRO A 21 -11.67 -5.49 -1.29
C PRO A 21 -10.85 -4.82 -0.18
N ASN A 22 -11.30 -3.67 0.28
CA ASN A 22 -10.82 -3.02 1.49
C ASN A 22 -11.50 -3.61 2.74
N PRO A 23 -11.08 -3.22 3.96
CA PRO A 23 -11.69 -3.72 5.20
C PRO A 23 -13.18 -3.40 5.37
N HIS A 24 -13.71 -2.45 4.60
CA HIS A 24 -15.13 -2.06 4.59
C HIS A 24 -15.94 -2.75 3.49
N GLY A 25 -15.32 -3.65 2.70
CA GLY A 25 -15.98 -4.37 1.61
C GLY A 25 -16.06 -3.60 0.29
N HIS A 26 -15.56 -2.36 0.22
CA HIS A 26 -15.46 -1.62 -1.03
C HIS A 26 -14.27 -2.10 -1.84
N ARG A 27 -14.42 -2.09 -3.16
CA ARG A 27 -13.36 -2.49 -4.09
C ARG A 27 -12.47 -1.29 -4.41
N ILE A 28 -11.14 -1.47 -4.32
CA ILE A 28 -10.13 -0.45 -4.59
C ILE A 28 -9.13 -0.96 -5.64
N GLY A 29 -8.76 -0.11 -6.58
CA GLY A 29 -7.77 -0.30 -7.62
C GLY A 29 -6.90 0.94 -7.87
N LEU A 30 -5.92 0.82 -8.77
CA LEU A 30 -5.06 1.95 -9.16
C LEU A 30 -5.83 3.15 -9.75
N HIS A 31 -6.97 2.89 -10.40
CA HIS A 31 -7.77 3.91 -11.06
C HIS A 31 -8.57 4.80 -10.09
N ASP A 32 -8.69 4.40 -8.82
CA ASP A 32 -9.39 5.17 -7.79
C ASP A 32 -8.56 6.35 -7.26
N PHE A 33 -7.30 6.47 -7.72
CA PHE A 33 -6.37 7.51 -7.32
C PHE A 33 -5.90 8.37 -8.52
N PRO A 34 -6.82 8.95 -9.32
CA PRO A 34 -6.46 9.64 -10.56
C PRO A 34 -5.62 10.91 -10.32
N GLU A 35 -5.85 11.58 -9.18
CA GLU A 35 -5.17 12.82 -8.82
C GLU A 35 -3.87 12.58 -8.03
N ALA A 36 -3.57 11.33 -7.67
CA ALA A 36 -2.42 10.98 -6.85
C ALA A 36 -1.10 11.17 -7.60
N ARG A 37 -0.21 12.01 -7.04
CA ARG A 37 1.15 12.17 -7.57
C ARG A 37 1.98 10.88 -7.49
N ALA A 38 1.68 10.03 -6.51
CA ALA A 38 2.32 8.75 -6.32
C ALA A 38 1.38 7.79 -5.58
N VAL A 39 1.53 6.49 -5.84
CA VAL A 39 0.80 5.42 -5.13
C VAL A 39 1.83 4.42 -4.60
N LEU A 40 1.75 4.12 -3.30
CA LEU A 40 2.55 3.07 -2.66
C LEU A 40 1.69 1.80 -2.49
N ILE A 41 2.14 0.70 -3.08
CA ILE A 41 1.54 -0.63 -2.86
C ILE A 41 2.41 -1.39 -1.86
N ALA A 42 1.90 -1.61 -0.66
CA ALA A 42 2.59 -2.32 0.41
C ALA A 42 1.97 -3.70 0.67
N PHE A 43 2.73 -4.76 0.44
CA PHE A 43 2.32 -6.13 0.81
C PHE A 43 2.76 -6.41 2.26
N ILE A 44 1.82 -6.42 3.20
CA ILE A 44 2.07 -6.57 4.64
C ILE A 44 1.29 -7.74 5.24
N SER A 45 1.60 -8.09 6.49
CA SER A 45 0.96 -9.19 7.22
C SER A 45 0.80 -8.88 8.70
N ASN A 46 -0.38 -9.20 9.24
CA ASN A 46 -0.76 -8.91 10.63
C ASN A 46 0.12 -9.61 11.68
N ARG A 47 0.74 -10.75 11.32
CA ARG A 47 1.51 -11.58 12.25
C ARG A 47 3.00 -11.66 11.91
N CYS A 48 3.46 -10.92 10.91
CA CYS A 48 4.88 -10.91 10.52
C CYS A 48 5.69 -10.04 11.51
N PRO A 49 6.72 -10.57 12.18
CA PRO A 49 7.58 -9.81 13.09
C PRO A 49 8.22 -8.59 12.42
N TYR A 50 8.60 -8.70 11.14
CA TYR A 50 9.17 -7.58 10.38
C TYR A 50 8.17 -6.43 10.18
N VAL A 51 6.91 -6.75 9.94
CA VAL A 51 5.84 -5.74 9.80
C VAL A 51 5.49 -5.15 11.16
N GLN A 52 5.41 -5.98 12.20
CA GLN A 52 5.17 -5.51 13.57
C GLN A 52 6.25 -4.52 14.04
N ALA A 53 7.51 -4.76 13.67
CA ALA A 53 8.62 -3.87 13.99
C ALA A 53 8.48 -2.46 13.37
N ILE A 54 7.87 -2.34 12.19
CA ILE A 54 7.70 -1.05 11.49
C ILE A 54 6.32 -0.42 11.67
N ARG A 55 5.36 -1.14 12.24
CA ARG A 55 3.93 -0.76 12.26
C ARG A 55 3.70 0.65 12.82
N GLU A 56 4.30 0.96 13.97
CA GLU A 56 4.10 2.23 14.67
C GLU A 56 4.70 3.43 13.92
N ALA A 57 5.69 3.20 13.05
CA ALA A 57 6.25 4.24 12.19
C ALA A 57 5.53 4.32 10.83
N PHE A 58 5.00 3.20 10.34
CA PHE A 58 4.35 3.12 9.03
C PHE A 58 2.97 3.80 9.02
N ALA A 59 2.19 3.69 10.10
CA ALA A 59 0.87 4.32 10.16
C ALA A 59 0.94 5.86 10.12
N PRO A 60 1.79 6.55 10.90
CA PRO A 60 2.01 7.99 10.76
C PRO A 60 2.50 8.39 9.36
N LEU A 61 3.40 7.62 8.76
CA LEU A 61 3.84 7.87 7.38
C LEU A 61 2.67 7.84 6.41
N ALA A 62 1.74 6.88 6.53
CA ALA A 62 0.56 6.88 5.68
C ALA A 62 -0.27 8.16 5.88
N GLN A 63 -0.47 8.58 7.12
CA GLN A 63 -1.22 9.80 7.48
C GLN A 63 -0.56 11.10 7.00
N ASP A 64 0.77 11.15 6.90
CA ASP A 64 1.50 12.32 6.38
C ASP A 64 1.28 12.51 4.87
N TYR A 65 1.00 11.41 4.15
CA TYR A 65 0.80 11.39 2.71
C TYR A 65 -0.68 11.26 2.29
N GLU A 66 -1.55 10.87 3.22
CA GLU A 66 -3.02 10.91 3.10
C GLU A 66 -3.65 12.31 2.89
N PRO A 67 -3.10 13.48 3.33
CA PRO A 67 -3.83 14.76 3.33
C PRO A 67 -4.04 15.41 1.96
N ARG A 68 -3.97 14.66 0.86
CA ARG A 68 -4.25 15.16 -0.50
C ARG A 68 -5.34 14.43 -1.26
N TYR A 69 -5.86 13.29 -0.78
CA TYR A 69 -6.85 12.50 -1.54
C TYR A 69 -7.84 11.80 -0.62
N ALA A 70 -8.37 12.51 0.38
CA ALA A 70 -9.56 12.05 1.07
C ALA A 70 -10.64 11.84 0.02
N LEU A 71 -10.86 10.57 -0.31
CA LEU A 71 -12.00 10.07 -1.05
C LEU A 71 -13.22 10.81 -0.50
N SER A 72 -13.84 11.58 -1.37
CA SER A 72 -15.23 11.98 -1.21
C SER A 72 -16.02 10.79 -0.70
N ALA A 73 -16.47 10.90 0.55
CA ALA A 73 -17.65 10.17 1.01
C ALA A 73 -18.84 10.51 0.09
#